data_AF-A0A1M3MWG8-F1
#
_entry.id   AF-A0A1M3MWG8-F1
#
_cell.length_a   1.000
_cell.length_b   1.000
_cell.length_c   1.000
_cell.angle_alpha   90.00
_cell.angle_beta   90.00
_cell.angle_gamma   90.00
#
_symmetry.space_group_name_H-M   'P 1'
#
loop_
_entity.id
_entity.type
_entity.pdbx_description
1 polymer ?
#
loop_
_entity_poly.entity_id
_entity_poly.type
_entity_poly.pdbx_seq_one_letter_code
_entity_poly.pdbx_strand_id
1 'polypeptide(L)'
;MFERISGASRRPDLDRSDDDRAADPARHESSPAVAYVGSAVDARIDAGLADFVRNASKSPPPNDEILHIGMNRSSAPAEEAKLSKLAKVTELAHSERAAVISVDGKSYELAKPEGQGAFVGLLHARGMSEMQAQLVVAAIAQTNPTGADEMAHLALLWAQGEAGGTVPSRIVLSGHSSGTTIWDGKGDGELAFADVQRLAWVMPRAAAQIEDIHISACSTGMQGAIDENRAAWVAAFPNLKTLWAYNGSAPLEGGGHLGEWARATRGRATNLELSPSRAKEHVGVWDRSSGYRDGSEPLEKARARQATADVRFDAWVSGARRANGSDDPALVEDYRTYKALYGRSDLHLSERSDLGAKAETLLRVRYYDGAVRRGLEREYGAVLAKAFREVGLPPLSLATTSRSESIARLAAFEAAVSRTAPSAETMRAIEISMAIRNLDSDVIPTRWCTH
;
A
#
# COMPACT_ATOMS: atom_id res chain seq x y z
N MET A 1 51.65 68.17 -3.10
CA MET A 1 51.35 69.50 -2.52
C MET A 1 50.02 69.35 -1.83
N PHE A 2 50.03 69.49 -0.50
CA PHE A 2 48.91 69.20 0.40
C PHE A 2 47.74 70.16 0.18
N GLU A 3 46.51 69.66 0.25
CA GLU A 3 45.47 70.32 1.05
C GLU A 3 44.41 69.32 1.52
N ARG A 4 44.16 69.36 2.83
CA ARG A 4 43.13 68.64 3.57
C ARG A 4 41.89 69.52 3.62
N ILE A 5 40.69 68.96 3.43
CA ILE A 5 39.49 69.44 4.14
C ILE A 5 38.69 68.23 4.63
N SER A 6 38.39 68.26 5.93
CA SER A 6 37.59 67.32 6.71
C SER A 6 36.09 67.45 6.42
N GLY A 7 35.37 66.33 6.44
CA GLY A 7 33.92 66.31 6.50
C GLY A 7 33.42 65.02 7.16
N ALA A 8 33.23 65.06 8.47
CA ALA A 8 32.56 64.02 9.23
C ALA A 8 31.04 64.16 9.05
N SER A 9 30.34 63.08 8.71
CA SER A 9 28.89 62.99 8.89
C SER A 9 28.44 61.55 9.12
N ARG A 10 28.06 61.31 10.38
CA ARG A 10 26.94 60.52 10.90
C ARG A 10 26.59 59.21 10.16
N ARG A 11 26.92 58.10 10.82
CA ARG A 11 26.24 56.81 10.69
C ARG A 11 24.86 56.92 11.37
N PRO A 12 23.77 56.41 10.79
CA PRO A 12 22.53 56.25 11.52
C PRO A 12 22.57 55.00 12.39
N ASP A 13 22.04 55.17 13.60
CA ASP A 13 21.76 54.18 14.62
C ASP A 13 20.95 53.01 14.06
N LEU A 14 21.46 51.79 14.26
CA LEU A 14 20.64 50.58 14.21
C LEU A 14 20.01 50.44 15.58
N ASP A 15 18.81 51.01 15.69
CA ASP A 15 17.94 50.84 16.83
C ASP A 15 17.45 49.39 16.90
N ARG A 16 17.63 48.83 18.10
CA ARG A 16 17.12 47.53 18.52
C ARG A 16 15.65 47.75 18.88
N SER A 17 14.75 47.14 18.12
CA SER A 17 13.43 46.79 18.65
C SER A 17 13.34 45.28 18.73
N ASP A 18 13.47 44.79 19.95
CA ASP A 18 12.97 43.51 20.41
C ASP A 18 11.49 43.40 20.00
N ASP A 19 11.17 42.39 19.20
CA ASP A 19 9.80 41.90 19.05
C ASP A 19 9.89 40.37 19.03
N ASP A 20 10.24 39.84 20.21
CA ASP A 20 10.05 38.44 20.60
C ASP A 20 8.54 38.12 20.59
N ARG A 21 8.00 37.85 19.41
CA ARG A 21 6.77 37.08 19.29
C ARG A 21 7.14 35.63 19.09
N ALA A 22 7.10 34.91 20.21
CA ALA A 22 7.04 33.47 20.30
C ALA A 22 6.17 32.90 19.16
N ALA A 23 6.81 32.19 18.24
CA ALA A 23 6.12 31.33 17.30
C ALA A 23 5.47 30.22 18.10
N ASP A 24 4.13 30.25 18.15
CA ASP A 24 3.27 29.21 18.70
C ASP A 24 3.53 27.88 17.96
N PRO A 25 4.09 26.84 18.61
CA PRO A 25 4.33 25.54 17.99
C PRO A 25 3.10 24.63 18.10
N ALA A 26 1.89 25.17 18.26
CA ALA A 26 0.66 24.39 18.25
C ALA A 26 -0.09 24.53 16.92
N ARG A 27 0.11 23.55 16.03
CA ARG A 27 -0.84 22.96 15.06
C ARG A 27 -0.11 22.38 13.84
N HIS A 28 0.72 21.38 14.08
CA HIS A 28 0.80 20.25 13.16
C HIS A 28 -0.08 19.16 13.78
N GLU A 29 -1.29 18.99 13.26
CA GLU A 29 -2.03 17.76 13.46
C GLU A 29 -1.23 16.67 12.74
N SER A 30 -0.38 16.01 13.52
CA SER A 30 0.19 14.73 13.21
C SER A 30 -0.93 13.79 12.78
N SER A 31 -0.88 13.33 11.53
CA SER A 31 -1.51 12.07 11.16
C SER A 31 -1.16 11.03 12.24
N PRO A 32 -2.12 10.26 12.78
CA PRO A 32 -1.85 9.45 13.94
C PRO A 32 -0.83 8.38 13.55
N ALA A 33 0.41 8.58 14.01
CA ALA A 33 1.25 7.45 14.36
C ALA A 33 0.36 6.56 15.23
N VAL A 34 0.15 5.32 14.80
CA VAL A 34 -0.54 4.30 15.58
C VAL A 34 0.21 4.21 16.90
N ALA A 35 -0.27 4.93 17.91
CA ALA A 35 0.24 4.87 19.25
C ALA A 35 -0.10 3.46 19.73
N TYR A 36 0.92 2.60 19.69
CA TYR A 36 0.87 1.28 20.29
C TYR A 36 0.47 1.48 21.77
N VAL A 37 -0.75 1.06 22.11
CA VAL A 37 -1.35 1.27 23.43
C VAL A 37 -0.63 0.36 24.43
N GLY A 38 0.47 0.86 25.00
CA GLY A 38 1.32 0.15 25.96
C GLY A 38 0.89 0.34 27.42
N SER A 39 0.61 -0.79 28.07
CA SER A 39 0.94 -1.15 29.48
C SER A 39 -0.07 -2.09 30.11
N ALA A 40 -1.37 -2.03 29.75
CA ALA A 40 -2.37 -3.05 30.11
C ALA A 40 -2.58 -4.11 29.01
N VAL A 41 -2.11 -3.81 27.80
CA VAL A 41 -2.18 -4.70 26.63
C VAL A 41 -0.99 -5.67 26.62
N ASP A 42 0.17 -5.32 27.19
CA ASP A 42 1.38 -6.16 27.16
C ASP A 42 1.21 -7.49 27.91
N ALA A 43 0.58 -7.49 29.09
CA ALA A 43 0.30 -8.74 29.82
C ALA A 43 -0.78 -9.62 29.13
N ARG A 44 -1.67 -9.02 28.34
CA ARG A 44 -2.67 -9.74 27.52
C ARG A 44 -2.08 -10.20 26.19
N ILE A 45 -1.08 -9.51 25.65
CA ILE A 45 -0.28 -9.95 24.50
C ILE A 45 0.56 -11.15 24.90
N ASP A 46 1.15 -11.18 26.10
CA ASP A 46 1.94 -12.34 26.54
C ASP A 46 1.06 -13.58 26.78
N ALA A 47 -0.10 -13.43 27.44
CA ALA A 47 -1.06 -14.53 27.60
C ALA A 47 -1.67 -14.96 26.25
N GLY A 48 -2.02 -13.98 25.40
CA GLY A 48 -2.54 -14.22 24.06
C GLY A 48 -1.52 -14.88 23.13
N LEU A 49 -0.24 -14.54 23.25
CA LEU A 49 0.85 -15.16 22.50
C LEU A 49 1.13 -16.58 23.01
N ALA A 50 1.12 -16.80 24.32
CA ALA A 50 1.27 -18.14 24.88
C ALA A 50 0.14 -19.07 24.41
N ASP A 51 -1.10 -18.59 24.40
CA ASP A 51 -2.25 -19.36 23.90
C ASP A 51 -2.24 -19.51 22.38
N PHE A 52 -1.78 -18.50 21.65
CA PHE A 52 -1.51 -18.57 20.21
C PHE A 52 -0.50 -19.69 19.90
N VAL A 53 0.67 -19.67 20.55
CA VAL A 53 1.72 -20.68 20.37
C VAL A 53 1.23 -22.07 20.79
N ARG A 54 0.50 -22.16 21.91
CA ARG A 54 -0.08 -23.42 22.39
C ARG A 54 -1.07 -24.00 21.38
N ASN A 55 -1.92 -23.17 20.78
CA ASN A 55 -2.89 -23.62 19.78
C ASN A 55 -2.22 -23.96 18.45
N ALA A 56 -1.25 -23.16 18.01
CA ALA A 56 -0.44 -23.39 16.81
C ALA A 56 0.29 -24.75 16.83
N SER A 57 0.74 -25.19 18.01
CA SER A 57 1.45 -26.47 18.18
C SER A 57 0.61 -27.72 17.88
N LYS A 58 -0.72 -27.58 17.79
CA LYS A 58 -1.66 -28.69 17.53
C LYS A 58 -2.06 -28.83 16.06
N SER A 59 -1.38 -28.13 15.17
CA SER A 59 -1.68 -28.16 13.75
C SER A 59 -1.12 -29.40 13.06
N PRO A 60 -1.79 -29.92 12.01
CA PRO A 60 -1.24 -30.97 11.16
C PRO A 60 0.13 -30.58 10.58
N PRO A 61 0.95 -31.58 10.15
CA PRO A 61 2.19 -31.28 9.46
C PRO A 61 1.92 -30.48 8.17
N PRO A 62 2.84 -29.58 7.78
CA PRO A 62 2.72 -28.83 6.53
C PRO A 62 2.62 -29.73 5.29
N ASN A 63 1.98 -29.23 4.24
CA ASN A 63 1.82 -29.90 2.95
C ASN A 63 2.37 -29.05 1.80
N ASP A 64 2.56 -29.65 0.64
CA ASP A 64 2.98 -28.92 -0.57
C ASP A 64 1.79 -28.26 -1.31
N GLU A 65 0.61 -28.11 -0.71
CA GLU A 65 -0.51 -27.44 -1.41
C GLU A 65 -0.33 -25.91 -1.42
N ILE A 66 -0.94 -25.24 -2.39
CA ILE A 66 -0.84 -23.79 -2.58
C ILE A 66 -2.22 -23.15 -2.45
N LEU A 67 -2.33 -22.14 -1.61
CA LEU A 67 -3.44 -21.19 -1.60
C LEU A 67 -3.06 -20.02 -2.51
N HIS A 68 -3.81 -19.80 -3.59
CA HIS A 68 -3.60 -18.67 -4.49
C HIS A 68 -4.73 -17.66 -4.34
N ILE A 69 -4.40 -16.45 -3.88
CA ILE A 69 -5.31 -15.32 -3.78
C ILE A 69 -4.95 -14.37 -4.92
N GLY A 70 -5.68 -14.50 -6.03
CA GLY A 70 -5.45 -13.72 -7.25
C GLY A 70 -6.45 -12.58 -7.38
N MET A 71 -6.01 -11.35 -7.07
CA MET A 71 -6.88 -10.16 -7.16
C MET A 71 -7.10 -9.72 -8.60
N ASN A 72 -6.10 -9.88 -9.47
CA ASN A 72 -6.22 -9.48 -10.88
C ASN A 72 -6.97 -10.55 -11.69
N ARG A 73 -8.25 -10.30 -12.00
CA ARG A 73 -9.10 -11.21 -12.78
C ARG A 73 -8.53 -11.58 -14.16
N SER A 74 -7.67 -10.75 -14.73
CA SER A 74 -7.06 -11.02 -16.04
C SER A 74 -5.89 -12.01 -15.98
N SER A 75 -5.05 -11.93 -14.94
CA SER A 75 -3.86 -12.78 -14.81
C SER A 75 -4.06 -14.00 -13.92
N ALA A 76 -5.00 -13.95 -12.96
CA ALA A 76 -5.21 -15.01 -11.97
C ALA A 76 -5.41 -16.41 -12.59
N PRO A 77 -6.27 -16.61 -13.62
CA PRO A 77 -6.44 -17.94 -14.23
C PRO A 77 -5.15 -18.48 -14.87
N ALA A 78 -4.32 -17.60 -15.45
CA ALA A 78 -3.06 -18.00 -16.07
C ALA A 78 -1.97 -18.32 -15.04
N GLU A 79 -2.00 -17.67 -13.88
CA GLU A 79 -1.14 -17.97 -12.73
C GLU A 79 -1.53 -19.30 -12.08
N GLU A 80 -2.82 -19.49 -11.80
CA GLU A 80 -3.39 -20.72 -11.25
C GLU A 80 -3.06 -21.92 -12.13
N ALA A 81 -3.32 -21.84 -13.45
CA ALA A 81 -3.00 -22.89 -14.40
C ALA A 81 -1.51 -23.30 -14.43
N LYS A 82 -0.59 -22.41 -14.01
CA LYS A 82 0.84 -22.72 -13.89
C LYS A 82 1.18 -23.34 -12.54
N LEU A 83 0.63 -22.81 -11.46
CA LEU A 83 0.79 -23.36 -10.11
C LEU A 83 0.20 -24.78 -10.03
N SER A 84 -0.95 -25.03 -10.65
CA SER A 84 -1.65 -26.32 -10.69
C SER A 84 -0.86 -27.42 -11.43
N LYS A 85 0.16 -27.07 -12.22
CA LYS A 85 1.09 -28.06 -12.81
C LYS A 85 2.15 -28.54 -11.83
N LEU A 86 2.34 -27.83 -10.71
CA LEU A 86 3.43 -28.05 -9.75
C LEU A 86 2.93 -28.56 -8.41
N ALA A 87 1.70 -28.20 -8.04
CA ALA A 87 1.07 -28.56 -6.78
C ALA A 87 -0.46 -28.55 -6.90
N LYS A 88 -1.15 -29.07 -5.89
CA LYS A 88 -2.59 -28.84 -5.74
C LYS A 88 -2.80 -27.38 -5.31
N VAL A 89 -3.66 -26.68 -6.04
CA VAL A 89 -3.97 -25.27 -5.81
C VAL A 89 -5.41 -25.13 -5.31
N THR A 90 -5.61 -24.33 -4.28
CA THR A 90 -6.90 -23.79 -3.87
C THR A 90 -6.90 -22.32 -4.26
N GLU A 91 -7.73 -21.93 -5.22
CA GLU A 91 -7.88 -20.55 -5.64
C GLU A 91 -8.95 -19.84 -4.80
N LEU A 92 -8.64 -18.62 -4.36
CA LEU A 92 -9.62 -17.64 -3.90
C LEU A 92 -9.66 -16.51 -4.93
N ALA A 93 -10.66 -16.57 -5.80
CA ALA A 93 -10.88 -15.55 -6.81
C ALA A 93 -11.60 -14.34 -6.20
N HIS A 94 -11.29 -13.15 -6.74
CA HIS A 94 -11.99 -11.92 -6.38
C HIS A 94 -13.48 -11.98 -6.73
N SER A 95 -14.37 -11.67 -5.79
CA SER A 95 -15.82 -11.75 -6.05
C SER A 95 -16.33 -10.58 -6.89
N GLU A 96 -17.50 -10.74 -7.53
CA GLU A 96 -18.15 -9.65 -8.26
C GLU A 96 -18.87 -8.64 -7.36
N ARG A 97 -19.07 -8.97 -6.07
CA ARG A 97 -19.85 -8.15 -5.13
C ARG A 97 -19.10 -8.00 -3.82
N ALA A 98 -18.49 -6.83 -3.64
CA ALA A 98 -17.81 -6.44 -2.41
C ALA A 98 -18.64 -6.77 -1.15
N ALA A 99 -17.98 -7.35 -0.16
CA ALA A 99 -18.56 -7.72 1.13
C ALA A 99 -19.76 -8.68 1.05
N VAL A 100 -19.87 -9.46 -0.03
CA VAL A 100 -20.87 -10.54 -0.15
C VAL A 100 -20.17 -11.84 -0.53
N ILE A 101 -20.42 -12.89 0.25
CA ILE A 101 -19.97 -14.24 -0.09
C ILE A 101 -21.16 -15.16 -0.35
N SER A 102 -20.98 -16.15 -1.21
CA SER A 102 -21.98 -17.19 -1.49
C SER A 102 -21.44 -18.57 -1.13
N VAL A 103 -22.07 -19.23 -0.16
CA VAL A 103 -21.67 -20.55 0.35
C VAL A 103 -22.89 -21.45 0.36
N ASP A 104 -22.77 -22.63 -0.25
CA ASP A 104 -23.84 -23.65 -0.28
C ASP A 104 -25.20 -23.08 -0.75
N GLY A 105 -25.16 -22.16 -1.73
CA GLY A 105 -26.35 -21.50 -2.30
C GLY A 105 -26.95 -20.39 -1.44
N LYS A 106 -26.33 -20.02 -0.31
CA LYS A 106 -26.74 -18.91 0.56
C LYS A 106 -25.76 -17.75 0.42
N SER A 107 -26.29 -16.52 0.41
CA SER A 107 -25.48 -15.30 0.39
C SER A 107 -25.43 -14.65 1.77
N TYR A 108 -24.24 -14.15 2.13
CA TYR A 108 -23.97 -13.49 3.40
C TYR A 108 -23.45 -12.08 3.13
N GLU A 109 -24.21 -11.05 3.52
CA GLU A 109 -23.84 -9.64 3.34
C GLU A 109 -23.07 -9.14 4.57
N LEU A 110 -21.74 -9.16 4.49
CA LEU A 110 -20.83 -8.88 5.61
C LEU A 110 -20.84 -7.42 6.05
N ALA A 111 -21.37 -6.52 5.22
CA ALA A 111 -21.60 -5.12 5.56
C ALA A 111 -22.79 -4.90 6.52
N LYS A 112 -23.61 -5.92 6.79
CA LYS A 112 -24.81 -5.82 7.64
C LYS A 112 -24.68 -6.67 8.90
N PRO A 113 -25.19 -6.22 10.07
CA PRO A 113 -25.17 -7.00 11.29
C PRO A 113 -25.82 -8.39 11.16
N GLU A 114 -26.91 -8.51 10.39
CA GLU A 114 -27.60 -9.78 10.16
C GLU A 114 -26.74 -10.75 9.34
N GLY A 115 -26.06 -10.25 8.31
CA GLY A 115 -25.14 -11.05 7.50
C GLY A 115 -23.90 -11.47 8.28
N GLN A 116 -23.37 -10.59 9.13
CA GLN A 116 -22.30 -10.89 10.08
C GLN A 116 -22.70 -12.01 11.05
N GLY A 117 -23.88 -11.90 11.68
CA GLY A 117 -24.40 -12.94 12.58
C GLY A 117 -24.62 -14.29 11.87
N ALA A 118 -25.15 -14.27 10.65
CA ALA A 118 -25.31 -15.48 9.84
C ALA A 118 -23.96 -16.11 9.48
N PHE A 119 -22.93 -15.30 9.21
CA PHE A 119 -21.58 -15.77 8.90
C PHE A 119 -20.88 -16.36 10.14
N VAL A 120 -21.07 -15.79 11.33
CA VAL A 120 -20.66 -16.41 12.61
C VAL A 120 -21.27 -17.81 12.74
N GLY A 121 -22.57 -17.95 12.49
CA GLY A 121 -23.26 -19.24 12.54
C GLY A 121 -22.70 -20.26 11.53
N LEU A 122 -22.32 -19.81 10.33
CA LEU A 122 -21.66 -20.65 9.33
C LEU A 122 -20.30 -21.16 9.81
N LEU A 123 -19.43 -20.29 10.32
CA LEU A 123 -18.12 -20.68 10.85
C LEU A 123 -18.25 -21.65 12.04
N HIS A 124 -19.22 -21.41 12.92
CA HIS A 124 -19.52 -22.30 14.03
C HIS A 124 -19.94 -23.69 13.55
N ALA A 125 -20.84 -23.76 12.56
CA ALA A 125 -21.26 -25.03 11.94
C ALA A 125 -20.10 -25.79 11.26
N ARG A 126 -19.01 -25.09 10.91
CA ARG A 126 -17.78 -25.68 10.34
C ARG A 126 -16.77 -26.12 11.42
N GLY A 127 -17.17 -26.13 12.70
CA GLY A 127 -16.37 -26.67 13.81
C GLY A 127 -15.59 -25.62 14.61
N MET A 128 -15.79 -24.33 14.33
CA MET A 128 -15.20 -23.24 15.11
C MET A 128 -15.99 -22.98 16.39
N SER A 129 -15.33 -22.56 17.48
CA SER A 129 -16.07 -22.05 18.64
C SER A 129 -16.82 -20.75 18.30
N GLU A 130 -17.97 -20.51 18.92
CA GLU A 130 -18.77 -19.30 18.64
C GLU A 130 -17.97 -18.01 18.92
N MET A 131 -17.23 -17.97 20.04
CA MET A 131 -16.36 -16.84 20.39
C MET A 131 -15.29 -16.58 19.31
N GLN A 132 -14.63 -17.63 18.83
CA GLN A 132 -13.62 -17.48 17.77
C GLN A 132 -14.26 -17.03 16.46
N ALA A 133 -15.43 -17.55 16.10
CA ALA A 133 -16.18 -17.11 14.93
C ALA A 133 -16.56 -15.62 15.02
N GLN A 134 -16.97 -15.12 16.19
CA GLN A 134 -17.20 -13.70 16.43
C GLN A 134 -15.93 -12.86 16.25
N LEU A 135 -14.78 -13.32 16.75
CA LEU A 135 -13.49 -12.64 16.55
C LEU A 135 -13.07 -12.58 15.08
N VAL A 136 -13.31 -13.64 14.32
CA VAL A 136 -13.09 -13.67 12.86
C VAL A 136 -13.94 -12.63 12.15
N VAL A 137 -15.25 -12.57 12.45
CA VAL A 137 -16.14 -11.58 11.83
C VAL A 137 -15.77 -10.15 12.22
N ALA A 138 -15.36 -9.93 13.47
CA ALA A 138 -14.85 -8.62 13.91
C ALA A 138 -13.54 -8.22 13.19
N ALA A 139 -12.66 -9.17 12.87
CA ALA A 139 -11.46 -8.92 12.09
C ALA A 139 -11.77 -8.57 10.63
N ILE A 140 -12.76 -9.26 10.02
CA ILE A 140 -13.24 -8.96 8.66
C ILE A 140 -13.90 -7.59 8.60
N ALA A 141 -14.70 -7.21 9.60
CA ALA A 141 -15.35 -5.91 9.66
C ALA A 141 -14.38 -4.71 9.72
N GLN A 142 -13.11 -4.94 10.06
CA GLN A 142 -12.05 -3.93 10.04
C GLN A 142 -11.29 -3.85 8.70
N THR A 143 -11.60 -4.76 7.76
CA THR A 143 -11.02 -4.77 6.41
C THR A 143 -11.67 -3.68 5.56
N ASN A 144 -10.99 -3.21 4.51
CA ASN A 144 -11.63 -2.42 3.46
C ASN A 144 -12.89 -3.17 2.96
N PRO A 145 -14.05 -2.51 2.83
CA PRO A 145 -15.27 -3.17 2.34
C PRO A 145 -15.11 -3.93 1.03
N THR A 146 -14.19 -3.49 0.16
CA THR A 146 -13.88 -4.15 -1.13
C THR A 146 -13.01 -5.41 -1.00
N GLY A 147 -12.41 -5.68 0.17
CA GLY A 147 -11.64 -6.90 0.44
C GLY A 147 -12.30 -7.86 1.44
N ALA A 148 -13.48 -7.49 1.95
CA ALA A 148 -14.13 -8.21 3.04
C ALA A 148 -14.58 -9.62 2.60
N ASP A 149 -14.92 -9.81 1.33
CA ASP A 149 -15.31 -11.09 0.76
C ASP A 149 -14.11 -12.02 0.55
N GLU A 150 -12.95 -11.56 0.08
CA GLU A 150 -11.73 -12.37 0.05
C GLU A 150 -11.33 -12.82 1.44
N MET A 151 -11.41 -11.91 2.42
CA MET A 151 -11.11 -12.22 3.83
C MET A 151 -12.07 -13.25 4.41
N ALA A 152 -13.35 -13.19 4.03
CA ALA A 152 -14.33 -14.17 4.46
C ALA A 152 -14.17 -15.54 3.77
N HIS A 153 -13.82 -15.57 2.48
CA HIS A 153 -13.45 -16.82 1.81
C HIS A 153 -12.19 -17.45 2.41
N LEU A 154 -11.19 -16.64 2.76
CA LEU A 154 -9.99 -17.09 3.46
C LEU A 154 -10.35 -17.66 4.84
N ALA A 155 -11.20 -16.96 5.59
CA ALA A 155 -11.69 -17.44 6.89
C ALA A 155 -12.44 -18.77 6.78
N LEU A 156 -13.25 -18.97 5.73
CA LEU A 156 -13.93 -20.25 5.49
C LEU A 156 -12.97 -21.40 5.20
N LEU A 157 -11.94 -21.15 4.38
CA LEU A 157 -10.89 -22.13 4.12
C LEU A 157 -10.14 -22.46 5.41
N TRP A 158 -9.76 -21.43 6.17
CA TRP A 158 -9.01 -21.59 7.41
C TRP A 158 -9.84 -22.19 8.56
N ALA A 159 -11.17 -22.10 8.52
CA ALA A 159 -12.03 -22.76 9.50
C ALA A 159 -11.80 -24.28 9.53
N GLN A 160 -11.44 -24.90 8.40
CA GLN A 160 -11.01 -26.29 8.35
C GLN A 160 -9.74 -26.55 9.18
N GLY A 161 -8.76 -25.65 9.07
CA GLY A 161 -7.53 -25.69 9.88
C GLY A 161 -7.79 -25.54 11.37
N GLU A 162 -8.68 -24.62 11.73
CA GLU A 162 -9.12 -24.42 13.12
C GLU A 162 -9.85 -25.64 13.70
N ALA A 163 -10.62 -26.34 12.88
CA ALA A 163 -11.28 -27.59 13.26
C ALA A 163 -10.31 -28.80 13.35
N GLY A 164 -9.01 -28.61 13.10
CA GLY A 164 -7.98 -29.65 13.14
C GLY A 164 -7.74 -30.37 11.81
N GLY A 165 -8.35 -29.91 10.73
CA GLY A 165 -8.04 -30.34 9.37
C GLY A 165 -6.79 -29.65 8.81
N THR A 166 -6.46 -29.99 7.57
CA THR A 166 -5.35 -29.40 6.82
C THR A 166 -5.81 -28.21 5.97
N VAL A 167 -4.95 -27.20 5.83
CA VAL A 167 -5.07 -26.11 4.84
C VAL A 167 -3.80 -26.07 3.99
N PRO A 168 -3.81 -25.43 2.81
CA PRO A 168 -2.59 -25.27 2.02
C PRO A 168 -1.50 -24.54 2.82
N SER A 169 -0.30 -25.09 2.87
CA SER A 169 0.79 -24.52 3.69
C SER A 169 1.55 -23.38 3.00
N ARG A 170 1.25 -23.10 1.73
CA ARG A 170 1.98 -22.09 0.96
C ARG A 170 0.99 -21.11 0.36
N ILE A 171 1.22 -19.81 0.56
CA ILE A 171 0.31 -18.75 0.09
C ILE A 171 0.96 -17.97 -1.05
N VAL A 172 0.21 -17.72 -2.12
CA VAL A 172 0.51 -16.72 -3.14
C VAL A 172 -0.52 -15.60 -3.04
N LEU A 173 -0.05 -14.39 -2.77
CA LEU A 173 -0.83 -13.14 -2.83
C LEU A 173 -0.47 -12.44 -4.14
N SER A 174 -1.40 -12.36 -5.09
CA SER A 174 -1.13 -11.84 -6.44
C SER A 174 -2.07 -10.69 -6.81
N GLY A 175 -1.50 -9.64 -7.39
CA GLY A 175 -2.26 -8.47 -7.83
C GLY A 175 -1.38 -7.25 -8.10
N HIS A 176 -2.01 -6.09 -8.26
CA HIS A 176 -1.28 -4.82 -8.26
C HIS A 176 -0.89 -4.44 -6.84
N SER A 177 0.27 -3.83 -6.64
CA SER A 177 0.69 -3.35 -5.33
C SER A 177 1.61 -2.14 -5.43
N SER A 178 1.61 -1.33 -4.37
CA SER A 178 2.61 -0.29 -4.09
C SER A 178 3.38 -0.56 -2.78
N GLY A 179 3.10 -1.66 -2.08
CA GLY A 179 3.93 -2.12 -0.96
C GLY A 179 3.22 -2.88 0.16
N THR A 180 2.00 -2.49 0.56
CA THR A 180 1.33 -3.04 1.76
C THR A 180 -0.06 -3.61 1.50
N THR A 181 -0.57 -3.44 0.28
CA THR A 181 -1.87 -3.91 -0.17
C THR A 181 -1.73 -4.56 -1.53
N ILE A 182 -2.62 -5.50 -1.87
CA ILE A 182 -2.79 -6.01 -3.23
C ILE A 182 -4.21 -5.70 -3.72
N TRP A 183 -4.35 -5.28 -4.98
CA TRP A 183 -5.66 -4.94 -5.56
C TRP A 183 -5.82 -5.45 -6.99
N ASP A 184 -7.08 -5.46 -7.44
CA ASP A 184 -7.53 -6.04 -8.72
C ASP A 184 -7.21 -5.22 -9.98
N GLY A 185 -6.75 -3.98 -9.80
CA GLY A 185 -6.47 -3.01 -10.86
C GLY A 185 -7.67 -2.19 -11.34
N LYS A 186 -8.90 -2.59 -10.97
CA LYS A 186 -10.17 -1.94 -11.37
C LYS A 186 -10.85 -1.17 -10.23
N GLY A 187 -10.40 -1.39 -8.99
CA GLY A 187 -10.89 -0.72 -7.80
C GLY A 187 -12.06 -1.44 -7.12
N ASP A 188 -12.37 -2.67 -7.54
CA ASP A 188 -13.48 -3.47 -6.99
C ASP A 188 -13.00 -4.42 -5.87
N GLY A 189 -11.67 -4.63 -5.75
CA GLY A 189 -11.07 -5.47 -4.71
C GLY A 189 -9.71 -4.98 -4.21
N GLU A 190 -9.55 -4.88 -2.89
CA GLU A 190 -8.31 -4.51 -2.21
C GLU A 190 -8.11 -5.33 -0.94
N LEU A 191 -6.94 -5.95 -0.80
CA LEU A 191 -6.56 -6.75 0.35
C LEU A 191 -5.28 -6.20 0.98
N ALA A 192 -5.37 -5.69 2.21
CA ALA A 192 -4.21 -5.24 2.97
C ALA A 192 -3.51 -6.41 3.67
N PHE A 193 -2.17 -6.38 3.72
CA PHE A 193 -1.40 -7.41 4.43
C PHE A 193 -1.73 -7.44 5.93
N ALA A 194 -2.00 -6.28 6.52
CA ALA A 194 -2.45 -6.16 7.90
C ALA A 194 -3.77 -6.91 8.17
N ASP A 195 -4.67 -6.98 7.19
CA ASP A 195 -5.94 -7.70 7.34
C ASP A 195 -5.70 -9.22 7.34
N VAL A 196 -4.85 -9.72 6.42
CA VAL A 196 -4.42 -11.13 6.40
C VAL A 196 -3.75 -11.53 7.72
N GLN A 197 -2.86 -10.68 8.22
CA GLN A 197 -2.18 -10.89 9.51
C GLN A 197 -3.16 -10.87 10.69
N ARG A 198 -4.13 -9.93 10.71
CA ARG A 198 -5.18 -9.86 11.74
C ARG A 198 -6.02 -11.12 11.75
N LEU A 199 -6.39 -11.65 10.58
CA LEU A 199 -7.12 -12.91 10.48
C LEU A 199 -6.29 -14.09 11.00
N ALA A 200 -5.00 -14.13 10.67
CA ALA A 200 -4.11 -15.19 11.15
C ALA A 200 -3.99 -15.22 12.68
N TRP A 201 -4.00 -14.05 13.34
CA TRP A 201 -4.02 -13.96 14.80
C TRP A 201 -5.26 -14.57 15.46
N VAL A 202 -6.43 -14.43 14.84
CA VAL A 202 -7.69 -15.01 15.35
C VAL A 202 -7.94 -16.44 14.86
N MET A 203 -7.11 -16.92 13.92
CA MET A 203 -7.13 -18.27 13.36
C MET A 203 -5.75 -18.95 13.49
N PRO A 204 -5.24 -19.14 14.72
CA PRO A 204 -3.85 -19.50 14.98
C PRO A 204 -3.47 -20.91 14.52
N ARG A 205 -4.41 -21.87 14.52
CA ARG A 205 -4.12 -23.25 14.09
C ARG A 205 -3.98 -23.32 12.57
N ALA A 206 -4.83 -22.62 11.84
CA ALA A 206 -4.73 -22.51 10.39
C ALA A 206 -3.47 -21.72 9.99
N ALA A 207 -3.22 -20.57 10.65
CA ALA A 207 -2.03 -19.77 10.40
C ALA A 207 -0.73 -20.52 10.67
N ALA A 208 -0.68 -21.37 11.70
CA ALA A 208 0.47 -22.21 11.97
C ALA A 208 0.75 -23.27 10.90
N GLN A 209 -0.17 -23.55 9.99
CA GLN A 209 0.09 -24.46 8.86
C GLN A 209 0.81 -23.77 7.71
N ILE A 210 0.87 -22.43 7.70
CA ILE A 210 1.52 -21.66 6.65
C ILE A 210 3.03 -21.59 6.90
N GLU A 211 3.80 -21.98 5.89
CA GLU A 211 5.25 -22.03 5.94
C GLU A 211 5.93 -21.18 4.86
N ASP A 212 5.24 -20.87 3.76
CA ASP A 212 5.80 -20.03 2.69
C ASP A 212 4.80 -19.00 2.20
N ILE A 213 5.27 -17.78 1.98
CA ILE A 213 4.47 -16.69 1.40
C ILE A 213 5.19 -16.14 0.17
N HIS A 214 4.46 -16.02 -0.93
CA HIS A 214 4.89 -15.27 -2.10
C HIS A 214 3.95 -14.13 -2.37
N ILE A 215 4.49 -12.92 -2.41
CA ILE A 215 3.74 -11.72 -2.79
C ILE A 215 4.10 -11.38 -4.23
N SER A 216 3.30 -11.88 -5.15
CA SER A 216 3.38 -11.67 -6.60
C SER A 216 2.82 -10.31 -6.98
N ALA A 217 3.47 -9.24 -6.51
CA ALA A 217 3.03 -7.87 -6.73
C ALA A 217 4.20 -6.87 -6.66
N CYS A 218 4.05 -5.71 -7.29
CA CYS A 218 5.10 -4.69 -7.36
C CYS A 218 5.38 -4.06 -5.99
N SER A 219 6.64 -3.73 -5.72
CA SER A 219 7.12 -2.97 -4.54
C SER A 219 6.81 -3.60 -3.18
N THR A 220 6.48 -4.88 -3.10
CA THR A 220 6.18 -5.60 -1.84
C THR A 220 7.40 -6.18 -1.16
N GLY A 221 8.53 -6.27 -1.87
CA GLY A 221 9.78 -6.86 -1.39
C GLY A 221 10.77 -5.86 -0.80
N MET A 222 10.52 -4.55 -0.91
CA MET A 222 11.46 -3.52 -0.44
C MET A 222 11.90 -3.79 0.99
N GLN A 223 13.19 -3.70 1.32
CA GLN A 223 13.70 -4.05 2.65
C GLN A 223 12.94 -3.38 3.79
N GLY A 224 12.53 -2.12 3.67
CA GLY A 224 11.70 -1.43 4.65
C GLY A 224 10.32 -2.06 4.78
N ALA A 225 9.65 -2.35 3.66
CA ALA A 225 8.36 -3.03 3.64
C ALA A 225 8.46 -4.47 4.15
N ILE A 226 9.51 -5.22 3.77
CA ILE A 226 9.75 -6.55 4.32
C ILE A 226 10.13 -6.43 5.78
N ASP A 227 11.09 -5.63 6.23
CA ASP A 227 11.51 -5.60 7.63
C ASP A 227 10.39 -5.12 8.56
N GLU A 228 9.60 -4.10 8.15
CA GLU A 228 8.42 -3.63 8.87
C GLU A 228 7.32 -4.69 8.89
N ASN A 229 7.00 -5.31 7.75
CA ASN A 229 5.96 -6.34 7.70
C ASN A 229 6.45 -7.71 8.16
N ARG A 230 7.74 -8.00 8.19
CA ARG A 230 8.33 -9.33 8.48
C ARG A 230 8.05 -9.68 9.92
N ALA A 231 8.27 -8.74 10.85
CA ALA A 231 7.91 -8.97 12.24
C ALA A 231 6.43 -9.36 12.34
N ALA A 232 5.56 -8.67 11.60
CA ALA A 232 4.13 -8.97 11.57
C ALA A 232 3.80 -10.31 10.86
N TRP A 233 4.46 -10.65 9.76
CA TRP A 233 4.31 -11.93 9.05
C TRP A 233 4.81 -13.10 9.90
N VAL A 234 5.99 -12.99 10.50
CA VAL A 234 6.56 -14.04 11.38
C VAL A 234 5.71 -14.21 12.64
N ALA A 235 5.18 -13.11 13.19
CA ALA A 235 4.28 -13.20 14.35
C ALA A 235 2.91 -13.79 13.99
N ALA A 236 2.36 -13.43 12.84
CA ALA A 236 1.09 -13.98 12.34
C ALA A 236 1.20 -15.45 11.91
N PHE A 237 2.35 -15.89 11.39
CA PHE A 237 2.58 -17.23 10.86
C PHE A 237 3.79 -17.87 11.56
N PRO A 238 3.59 -18.57 12.70
CA PRO A 238 4.68 -19.01 13.57
C PRO A 238 5.62 -20.05 12.92
N ASN A 239 5.11 -20.76 11.91
CA ASN A 239 5.88 -21.75 11.15
C ASN A 239 6.40 -21.21 9.81
N LEU A 240 6.31 -19.89 9.57
CA LEU A 240 6.84 -19.26 8.37
C LEU A 240 8.36 -19.51 8.25
N LYS A 241 8.73 -20.14 7.13
CA LYS A 241 10.10 -20.43 6.71
C LYS A 241 10.61 -19.37 5.75
N THR A 242 9.80 -19.02 4.75
CA THR A 242 10.22 -18.16 3.65
C THR A 242 9.17 -17.13 3.25
N LEU A 243 9.65 -15.98 2.79
CA LEU A 243 8.86 -14.94 2.15
C LEU A 243 9.58 -14.49 0.87
N TRP A 244 8.86 -14.46 -0.24
CA TRP A 244 9.34 -13.99 -1.55
C TRP A 244 8.50 -12.83 -2.04
N ALA A 245 9.11 -11.73 -2.46
CA ALA A 245 8.42 -10.55 -2.97
C ALA A 245 9.31 -9.73 -3.92
N TYR A 246 8.84 -8.56 -4.38
CA TYR A 246 9.56 -7.74 -5.38
C TYR A 246 9.78 -6.30 -4.92
N ASN A 247 11.02 -5.81 -4.97
CA ASN A 247 11.46 -4.47 -4.56
C ASN A 247 11.07 -3.38 -5.56
N GLY A 248 10.61 -3.76 -6.76
CA GLY A 248 10.27 -2.86 -7.85
C GLY A 248 9.10 -3.42 -8.65
N SER A 249 9.33 -3.71 -9.92
CA SER A 249 8.31 -4.36 -10.75
C SER A 249 8.31 -5.87 -10.53
N ALA A 250 7.16 -6.44 -10.22
CA ALA A 250 6.97 -7.88 -10.39
C ALA A 250 6.98 -8.22 -11.89
N PRO A 251 7.50 -9.39 -12.30
CA PRO A 251 7.46 -9.82 -13.70
C PRO A 251 6.03 -9.78 -14.25
N LEU A 252 5.87 -9.26 -15.48
CA LEU A 252 4.62 -9.38 -16.23
C LEU A 252 4.36 -10.85 -16.59
N GLU A 253 3.10 -11.14 -16.92
CA GLU A 253 2.56 -12.47 -17.19
C GLU A 253 3.53 -13.44 -17.87
N GLY A 254 3.63 -14.63 -17.28
CA GLY A 254 4.59 -15.66 -17.67
C GLY A 254 4.70 -16.74 -16.61
N GLY A 255 4.49 -16.39 -15.34
CA GLY A 255 4.39 -17.31 -14.19
C GLY A 255 5.63 -18.19 -14.01
N GLY A 256 6.71 -17.93 -14.76
CA GLY A 256 8.01 -18.57 -14.56
C GLY A 256 8.48 -18.34 -13.13
N HIS A 257 8.39 -17.09 -12.65
CA HIS A 257 8.66 -16.70 -11.27
C HIS A 257 7.78 -17.44 -10.24
N LEU A 258 6.47 -17.59 -10.48
CA LEU A 258 5.59 -18.41 -9.62
C LEU A 258 6.05 -19.86 -9.55
N GLY A 259 6.41 -20.44 -10.70
CA GLY A 259 6.94 -21.80 -10.75
C GLY A 259 8.32 -21.94 -10.13
N GLU A 260 9.16 -20.92 -10.22
CA GLU A 260 10.45 -20.87 -9.54
C GLU A 260 10.28 -20.83 -8.02
N TRP A 261 9.44 -19.93 -7.51
CA TRP A 261 9.10 -19.89 -6.10
C TRP A 261 8.54 -21.25 -5.64
N ALA A 262 7.54 -21.79 -6.34
CA ALA A 262 6.88 -23.05 -5.96
C ALA A 262 7.84 -24.25 -5.92
N ARG A 263 8.92 -24.24 -6.74
CA ARG A 263 10.00 -25.24 -6.68
C ARG A 263 10.99 -24.95 -5.57
N ALA A 264 11.37 -23.68 -5.37
CA ALA A 264 12.36 -23.27 -4.38
C ALA A 264 11.90 -23.47 -2.94
N THR A 265 10.58 -23.40 -2.68
CA THR A 265 10.00 -23.55 -1.34
C THR A 265 9.49 -24.95 -1.02
N ARG A 266 9.45 -25.85 -2.01
CA ARG A 266 8.82 -27.17 -1.84
C ARG A 266 9.48 -27.98 -0.71
N GLY A 267 8.64 -28.64 0.09
CA GLY A 267 9.05 -29.57 1.14
C GLY A 267 9.82 -28.90 2.29
N ARG A 268 11.02 -29.41 2.58
CA ARG A 268 11.84 -28.94 3.73
C ARG A 268 12.85 -27.85 3.37
N ALA A 269 12.66 -27.18 2.24
CA ALA A 269 13.50 -26.04 1.88
C ALA A 269 13.34 -24.92 2.93
N THR A 270 14.45 -24.44 3.48
CA THR A 270 14.47 -23.36 4.49
C THR A 270 15.35 -22.19 4.09
N ASN A 271 15.95 -22.24 2.90
CA ASN A 271 16.82 -21.19 2.38
C ASN A 271 16.41 -20.86 0.93
N LEU A 272 16.12 -19.59 0.69
CA LEU A 272 15.92 -19.05 -0.65
C LEU A 272 17.24 -18.51 -1.18
N GLU A 273 17.83 -19.21 -2.14
CA GLU A 273 19.00 -18.67 -2.85
C GLU A 273 18.60 -17.53 -3.79
N LEU A 274 19.18 -16.35 -3.60
CA LEU A 274 19.18 -15.32 -4.62
C LEU A 274 20.27 -15.66 -5.63
N SER A 275 19.90 -16.31 -6.74
CA SER A 275 20.83 -16.42 -7.86
C SER A 275 21.14 -15.01 -8.41
N PRO A 276 22.31 -14.80 -9.04
CA PRO A 276 22.63 -13.54 -9.71
C PRO A 276 21.62 -13.12 -10.78
N SER A 277 20.86 -14.07 -11.35
CA SER A 277 19.71 -13.76 -12.21
C SER A 277 18.52 -13.20 -11.42
N ARG A 278 18.22 -13.74 -10.23
CA ARG A 278 17.16 -13.26 -9.32
C ARG A 278 17.44 -11.87 -8.75
N ALA A 279 18.72 -11.54 -8.49
CA ALA A 279 19.12 -10.20 -8.06
C ALA A 279 18.83 -9.11 -9.13
N LYS A 280 18.82 -9.49 -10.42
CA LYS A 280 18.48 -8.58 -11.52
C LYS A 280 16.97 -8.34 -11.66
N GLU A 281 16.13 -9.21 -11.11
CA GLU A 281 14.67 -9.15 -11.22
C GLU A 281 13.99 -8.39 -10.07
N HIS A 282 14.74 -7.56 -9.32
CA HIS A 282 14.22 -6.83 -8.17
C HIS A 282 13.58 -7.75 -7.11
N VAL A 283 14.07 -8.97 -6.93
CA VAL A 283 13.53 -9.90 -5.93
C VAL A 283 14.05 -9.55 -4.54
N GLY A 284 13.15 -9.49 -3.57
CA GLY A 284 13.43 -9.47 -2.14
C GLY A 284 12.99 -10.80 -1.53
N VAL A 285 13.91 -11.49 -0.86
CA VAL A 285 13.61 -12.73 -0.14
C VAL A 285 13.91 -12.57 1.34
N TRP A 286 13.11 -13.24 2.15
CA TRP A 286 13.42 -13.47 3.55
C TRP A 286 13.32 -14.96 3.84
N ASP A 287 14.22 -15.45 4.68
CA ASP A 287 14.08 -16.74 5.32
C ASP A 287 14.62 -16.72 6.75
N ARG A 288 14.19 -17.70 7.54
CA ARG A 288 14.55 -17.80 8.95
C ARG A 288 16.05 -17.92 9.21
N SER A 289 16.81 -18.52 8.30
CA SER A 289 18.24 -18.82 8.51
C SER A 289 19.14 -17.64 8.20
N SER A 290 18.79 -16.88 7.17
CA SER A 290 19.68 -15.94 6.52
C SER A 290 19.10 -14.52 6.47
N GLY A 291 17.93 -14.30 7.08
CA GLY A 291 17.29 -13.00 7.16
C GLY A 291 16.82 -12.48 5.80
N TYR A 292 16.60 -11.16 5.72
CA TYR A 292 16.23 -10.52 4.46
C TYR A 292 17.47 -10.34 3.57
N ARG A 293 17.29 -10.61 2.28
CA ARG A 293 18.29 -10.37 1.25
C ARG A 293 17.60 -9.89 -0.02
N ASP A 294 18.30 -9.04 -0.76
CA ASP A 294 17.88 -8.61 -2.08
C ASP A 294 19.08 -8.35 -3.00
N GLY A 295 18.77 -8.00 -4.25
CA GLY A 295 19.74 -7.50 -5.22
C GLY A 295 19.96 -5.98 -5.17
N SER A 296 19.71 -5.32 -4.04
CA SER A 296 19.82 -3.85 -3.97
C SER A 296 21.24 -3.39 -4.27
N GLU A 297 21.36 -2.30 -5.02
CA GLU A 297 22.65 -1.73 -5.36
C GLU A 297 23.30 -1.00 -4.16
N PRO A 298 24.63 -0.74 -4.21
CA PRO A 298 25.29 0.06 -3.20
C PRO A 298 24.65 1.44 -3.02
N LEU A 299 24.54 1.91 -1.77
CA LEU A 299 23.85 3.16 -1.44
C LEU A 299 24.38 4.36 -2.22
N GLU A 300 25.71 4.48 -2.36
CA GLU A 300 26.36 5.55 -3.11
C GLU A 300 25.84 5.68 -4.55
N LYS A 301 25.67 4.55 -5.23
CA LYS A 301 25.12 4.52 -6.60
C LYS A 301 23.65 4.94 -6.62
N ALA A 302 22.88 4.50 -5.62
CA ALA A 302 21.47 4.89 -5.49
C ALA A 302 21.32 6.39 -5.23
N ARG A 303 22.23 7.00 -4.44
CA ARG A 303 22.27 8.46 -4.21
C ARG A 303 22.59 9.26 -5.45
N ALA A 304 23.52 8.79 -6.29
CA ALA A 304 23.81 9.45 -7.56
C ALA A 304 22.59 9.50 -8.50
N ARG A 305 21.80 8.41 -8.52
CA ARG A 305 20.52 8.38 -9.25
C ARG A 305 19.48 9.28 -8.61
N GLN A 306 19.39 9.31 -7.28
CA GLN A 306 18.48 10.21 -6.56
C GLN A 306 18.73 11.67 -6.90
N ALA A 307 20.00 12.13 -6.88
CA ALA A 307 20.33 13.51 -7.22
C ALA A 307 19.86 13.87 -8.65
N THR A 308 19.93 12.91 -9.57
CA THR A 308 19.46 13.08 -10.94
C THR A 308 17.93 13.13 -11.04
N ALA A 309 17.22 12.35 -10.21
CA ALA A 309 15.76 12.36 -10.10
C ALA A 309 15.25 13.66 -9.45
N ASP A 310 15.93 14.14 -8.40
CA ASP A 310 15.57 15.35 -7.65
C ASP A 310 15.58 16.60 -8.55
N VAL A 311 16.52 16.69 -9.51
CA VAL A 311 16.55 17.77 -10.51
C VAL A 311 15.29 17.81 -11.39
N ARG A 312 14.65 16.65 -11.62
CA ARG A 312 13.45 16.55 -12.48
C ARG A 312 12.14 16.56 -11.72
N PHE A 313 12.17 16.33 -10.40
CA PHE A 313 10.97 16.10 -9.59
C PHE A 313 9.95 17.24 -9.76
N ASP A 314 10.34 18.49 -9.54
CA ASP A 314 9.42 19.64 -9.65
C ASP A 314 8.87 19.84 -11.06
N ALA A 315 9.66 19.52 -12.09
CA ALA A 315 9.22 19.60 -13.48
C ALA A 315 8.13 18.56 -13.79
N TRP A 316 8.26 17.35 -13.24
CA TRP A 316 7.21 16.33 -13.32
C TRP A 316 5.96 16.74 -12.56
N VAL A 317 6.13 17.16 -11.30
CA VAL A 317 5.01 17.50 -10.40
C VAL A 317 4.24 18.72 -10.90
N SER A 318 4.91 19.74 -11.43
CA SER A 318 4.22 20.92 -12.02
C SER A 318 3.59 20.64 -13.38
N GLY A 319 3.91 19.52 -14.02
CA GLY A 319 3.55 19.25 -15.41
C GLY A 319 4.34 20.07 -16.44
N ALA A 320 5.34 20.87 -16.03
CA ALA A 320 6.25 21.55 -16.94
C ALA A 320 7.01 20.54 -17.84
N ARG A 321 7.25 19.34 -17.31
CA ARG A 321 7.63 18.17 -18.07
C ARG A 321 6.44 17.22 -18.14
N ARG A 322 5.91 17.01 -19.35
CA ARG A 322 4.81 16.07 -19.60
C ARG A 322 5.34 14.65 -19.75
N ALA A 323 4.72 13.69 -19.07
CA ALA A 323 5.04 12.28 -19.22
C ALA A 323 4.50 11.73 -20.54
N ASN A 324 5.30 10.91 -21.23
CA ASN A 324 4.84 10.17 -22.41
C ASN A 324 4.12 8.86 -22.00
N GLY A 325 3.00 8.99 -21.29
CA GLY A 325 2.26 7.86 -20.71
C GLY A 325 2.84 7.36 -19.38
N SER A 326 2.20 6.35 -18.79
CA SER A 326 2.58 5.80 -17.49
C SER A 326 3.90 5.02 -17.49
N ASP A 327 4.38 4.67 -18.68
CA ASP A 327 5.65 3.94 -18.87
C ASP A 327 6.76 4.82 -19.44
N ASP A 328 6.65 6.15 -19.31
CA ASP A 328 7.73 7.09 -19.65
C ASP A 328 9.04 6.65 -18.96
N PRO A 329 10.09 6.27 -19.70
CA PRO A 329 11.26 5.64 -19.10
C PRO A 329 11.96 6.49 -18.05
N ALA A 330 11.99 7.82 -18.23
CA ALA A 330 12.66 8.71 -17.29
C ALA A 330 11.85 8.86 -16.01
N LEU A 331 10.52 9.00 -16.13
CA LEU A 331 9.64 9.09 -14.96
C LEU A 331 9.58 7.77 -14.18
N VAL A 332 9.57 6.64 -14.90
CA VAL A 332 9.62 5.30 -14.29
C VAL A 332 10.93 5.11 -13.52
N GLU A 333 12.06 5.54 -14.07
CA GLU A 333 13.35 5.47 -13.38
C GLU A 333 13.40 6.37 -12.14
N ASP A 334 12.87 7.60 -12.22
CA ASP A 334 12.79 8.52 -11.07
C ASP A 334 11.92 7.91 -9.95
N TYR A 335 10.74 7.39 -10.30
CA TYR A 335 9.86 6.68 -9.37
C TYR A 335 10.55 5.47 -8.72
N ARG A 336 11.19 4.61 -9.53
CA ARG A 336 11.90 3.43 -9.03
C ARG A 336 13.07 3.78 -8.12
N THR A 337 13.78 4.87 -8.43
CA THR A 337 14.88 5.38 -7.60
C THR A 337 14.39 5.72 -6.19
N TYR A 338 13.29 6.49 -6.09
CA TYR A 338 12.72 6.83 -4.79
C TYR A 338 12.17 5.61 -4.04
N LYS A 339 11.47 4.69 -4.73
CA LYS A 339 10.99 3.44 -4.10
C LYS A 339 12.13 2.57 -3.58
N ALA A 340 13.20 2.42 -4.36
CA ALA A 340 14.36 1.62 -3.96
C ALA A 340 15.03 2.20 -2.70
N LEU A 341 15.20 3.53 -2.62
CA LEU A 341 15.78 4.18 -1.44
C LEU A 341 14.85 4.20 -0.23
N TYR A 342 13.56 4.52 -0.42
CA TYR A 342 12.52 4.39 0.62
C TYR A 342 12.56 3.00 1.28
N GLY A 343 12.77 2.01 0.43
CA GLY A 343 12.88 0.63 0.79
C GLY A 343 14.13 0.23 1.57
N ARG A 344 15.11 1.08 1.87
CA ARG A 344 16.33 0.65 2.57
C ARG A 344 16.25 0.86 4.07
N SER A 345 16.69 -0.12 4.86
CA SER A 345 16.70 0.00 6.33
C SER A 345 17.94 0.73 6.88
N ASP A 346 18.97 0.93 6.07
CA ASP A 346 20.17 1.69 6.43
C ASP A 346 20.00 3.22 6.34
N LEU A 347 18.80 3.69 5.97
CA LEU A 347 18.43 5.10 5.93
C LEU A 347 17.62 5.52 7.17
N HIS A 348 17.75 6.79 7.55
CA HIS A 348 16.96 7.34 8.65
C HIS A 348 15.46 7.39 8.31
N LEU A 349 14.58 7.20 9.30
CA LEU A 349 13.14 7.12 9.09
C LEU A 349 12.56 8.37 8.39
N SER A 350 13.00 9.58 8.79
CA SER A 350 12.53 10.83 8.17
C SER A 350 12.88 10.89 6.68
N GLU A 351 14.09 10.47 6.33
CA GLU A 351 14.53 10.45 4.95
C GLU A 351 13.75 9.41 4.13
N ARG A 352 13.52 8.23 4.70
CA ARG A 352 12.64 7.23 4.08
C ARG A 352 11.25 7.82 3.85
N SER A 353 10.68 8.53 4.82
CA SER A 353 9.37 9.17 4.70
C SER A 353 9.31 10.16 3.52
N ASP A 354 10.32 11.02 3.38
CA ASP A 354 10.40 11.98 2.26
C ASP A 354 10.50 11.27 0.90
N LEU A 355 11.32 10.22 0.81
CA LEU A 355 11.46 9.40 -0.40
C LEU A 355 10.17 8.67 -0.75
N GLY A 356 9.46 8.16 0.26
CA GLY A 356 8.14 7.54 0.11
C GLY A 356 7.13 8.54 -0.44
N ALA A 357 7.08 9.75 0.11
CA ALA A 357 6.20 10.82 -0.37
C ALA A 357 6.49 11.18 -1.83
N LYS A 358 7.77 11.37 -2.20
CA LYS A 358 8.17 11.62 -3.60
C LYS A 358 7.73 10.49 -4.53
N ALA A 359 7.92 9.24 -4.13
CA ALA A 359 7.51 8.09 -4.93
C ALA A 359 5.97 8.06 -5.13
N GLU A 360 5.20 8.31 -4.08
CA GLU A 360 3.73 8.37 -4.14
C GLU A 360 3.24 9.52 -5.04
N THR A 361 3.89 10.69 -4.99
CA THR A 361 3.60 11.79 -5.90
C THR A 361 3.89 11.38 -7.35
N LEU A 362 5.07 10.82 -7.64
CA LEU A 362 5.42 10.42 -9.01
C LEU A 362 4.54 9.28 -9.55
N LEU A 363 4.05 8.38 -8.70
CA LEU A 363 3.07 7.38 -9.10
C LEU A 363 1.83 8.05 -9.72
N ARG A 364 1.31 9.10 -9.09
CA ARG A 364 0.13 9.83 -9.59
C ARG A 364 0.47 10.63 -10.86
N VAL A 365 1.70 11.15 -10.99
CA VAL A 365 2.16 11.77 -12.25
C VAL A 365 2.15 10.76 -13.39
N ARG A 366 2.66 9.54 -13.18
CA ARG A 366 2.70 8.47 -14.21
C ARG A 366 1.31 8.22 -14.79
N TYR A 367 0.31 8.12 -13.93
CA TYR A 367 -1.05 7.81 -14.35
C TYR A 367 -1.94 9.04 -14.55
N TYR A 368 -1.38 10.26 -14.52
CA TYR A 368 -2.14 11.50 -14.61
C TYR A 368 -3.01 11.58 -15.86
N ASP A 369 -2.37 11.48 -17.03
CA ASP A 369 -3.02 11.62 -18.34
C ASP A 369 -3.91 10.43 -18.69
N GLY A 370 -3.61 9.26 -18.11
CA GLY A 370 -4.38 8.04 -18.22
C GLY A 370 -5.60 8.07 -17.31
N ALA A 371 -5.46 7.56 -16.10
CA ALA A 371 -6.58 7.26 -15.22
C ALA A 371 -6.91 8.37 -14.21
N VAL A 372 -5.91 9.05 -13.63
CA VAL A 372 -6.12 9.99 -12.51
C VAL A 372 -6.97 11.19 -12.91
N ARG A 373 -6.70 11.87 -14.03
CA ARG A 373 -7.50 13.04 -14.42
C ARG A 373 -8.96 12.70 -14.74
N ARG A 374 -9.23 11.48 -15.23
CA ARG A 374 -10.60 10.97 -15.44
C ARG A 374 -11.29 10.69 -14.11
N GLY A 375 -10.56 10.13 -13.14
CA GLY A 375 -11.06 9.97 -11.77
C GLY A 375 -11.44 11.31 -11.14
N LEU A 376 -10.54 12.30 -11.24
CA LEU A 376 -10.78 13.65 -10.75
C LEU A 376 -11.99 14.32 -11.42
N GLU A 377 -12.13 14.21 -12.75
CA GLU A 377 -13.30 14.74 -13.46
C GLU A 377 -14.60 14.10 -12.96
N ARG A 378 -14.60 12.77 -12.83
CA ARG A 378 -15.78 12.02 -12.40
C ARG A 378 -16.20 12.38 -10.98
N GLU A 379 -15.24 12.52 -10.07
CA GLU A 379 -15.55 12.72 -8.65
C GLU A 379 -15.76 14.20 -8.28
N TYR A 380 -14.98 15.11 -8.89
CA TYR A 380 -14.93 16.51 -8.47
C TYR A 380 -15.27 17.51 -9.58
N GLY A 381 -15.42 17.07 -10.84
CA GLY A 381 -15.66 17.95 -11.98
C GLY A 381 -16.90 18.84 -11.82
N ALA A 382 -18.00 18.29 -11.29
CA ALA A 382 -19.22 19.07 -11.05
C ALA A 382 -19.04 20.17 -10.00
N VAL A 383 -18.35 19.86 -8.89
CA VAL A 383 -18.06 20.81 -7.80
C VAL A 383 -17.15 21.93 -8.30
N LEU A 384 -16.06 21.58 -8.98
CA LEU A 384 -15.13 22.56 -9.56
C LEU A 384 -15.82 23.41 -10.63
N ALA A 385 -16.60 22.82 -11.53
CA ALA A 385 -17.31 23.56 -12.57
C ALA A 385 -18.30 24.58 -11.99
N LYS A 386 -18.98 24.24 -10.89
CA LYS A 386 -19.88 25.16 -10.19
C LYS A 386 -19.10 26.31 -9.54
N ALA A 387 -18.06 26.00 -8.76
CA ALA A 387 -17.24 27.00 -8.09
C ALA A 387 -16.55 27.97 -9.07
N PHE A 388 -16.05 27.47 -10.21
CA PHE A 388 -15.50 28.33 -11.26
C PHE A 388 -16.53 29.33 -11.79
N ARG A 389 -17.78 28.91 -12.02
CA ARG A 389 -18.85 29.82 -12.45
C ARG A 389 -19.21 30.87 -11.40
N GLU A 390 -19.19 30.50 -10.12
CA GLU A 390 -19.48 31.42 -9.00
C GLU A 390 -18.50 32.61 -8.97
N VAL A 391 -17.24 32.38 -9.31
CA VAL A 391 -16.21 33.44 -9.38
C VAL A 391 -16.03 34.04 -10.78
N GLY A 392 -16.96 33.76 -11.71
CA GLY A 392 -16.95 34.33 -13.06
C GLY A 392 -15.88 33.75 -14.00
N LEU A 393 -15.36 32.55 -13.71
CA LEU A 393 -14.40 31.85 -14.56
C LEU A 393 -15.07 30.77 -15.42
N PRO A 394 -14.52 30.47 -16.61
CA PRO A 394 -14.99 29.34 -17.41
C PRO A 394 -14.80 28.00 -16.67
N PRO A 395 -15.77 27.07 -16.71
CA PRO A 395 -15.66 25.76 -16.08
C PRO A 395 -14.39 25.00 -16.48
N LEU A 396 -13.71 24.39 -15.50
CA LEU A 396 -12.56 23.50 -15.73
C LEU A 396 -13.05 22.07 -16.01
N SER A 397 -12.55 21.45 -17.09
CA SER A 397 -12.68 20.01 -17.32
C SER A 397 -11.30 19.36 -17.21
N LEU A 398 -11.10 18.59 -16.17
CA LEU A 398 -9.84 17.89 -15.89
C LEU A 398 -9.61 16.75 -16.88
N ALA A 399 -10.67 16.18 -17.47
CA ALA A 399 -10.55 15.09 -18.44
C ALA A 399 -9.83 15.52 -19.74
N THR A 400 -9.93 16.79 -20.13
CA THR A 400 -9.39 17.30 -21.40
C THR A 400 -8.21 18.26 -21.22
N THR A 401 -8.02 18.79 -20.02
CA THR A 401 -6.95 19.74 -19.71
C THR A 401 -5.65 19.01 -19.34
N SER A 402 -4.50 19.54 -19.77
CA SER A 402 -3.19 19.02 -19.34
C SER A 402 -2.90 19.36 -17.88
N ARG A 403 -2.02 18.62 -17.20
CA ARG A 403 -1.68 18.90 -15.79
C ARG A 403 -1.24 20.34 -15.54
N SER A 404 -0.31 20.85 -16.35
CA SER A 404 0.20 22.22 -16.23
C SER A 404 -0.89 23.27 -16.41
N GLU A 405 -1.79 23.05 -17.37
CA GLU A 405 -2.92 23.94 -17.61
C GLU A 405 -3.96 23.84 -16.49
N SER A 406 -4.25 22.65 -15.98
CA SER A 406 -5.12 22.45 -14.82
C SER A 406 -4.59 23.20 -13.60
N ILE A 407 -3.30 23.08 -13.30
CA ILE A 407 -2.66 23.81 -12.18
C ILE A 407 -2.79 25.33 -12.36
N ALA A 408 -2.53 25.84 -13.57
CA ALA A 408 -2.66 27.27 -13.85
C ALA A 408 -4.10 27.76 -13.67
N ARG A 409 -5.09 27.00 -14.15
CA ARG A 409 -6.51 27.34 -14.03
C ARG A 409 -7.01 27.27 -12.59
N LEU A 410 -6.53 26.29 -11.81
CA LEU A 410 -6.80 26.16 -10.38
C LEU A 410 -6.20 27.33 -9.57
N ALA A 411 -4.98 27.75 -9.89
CA ALA A 411 -4.38 28.94 -9.28
C ALA A 411 -5.16 30.23 -9.61
N ALA A 412 -5.64 30.37 -10.85
CA ALA A 412 -6.50 31.50 -11.24
C ALA A 412 -7.85 31.49 -10.48
N PHE A 413 -8.43 30.30 -10.26
CA PHE A 413 -9.62 30.14 -9.45
C PHE A 413 -9.41 30.60 -8.01
N GLU A 414 -8.37 30.12 -7.33
CA GLU A 414 -8.07 30.52 -5.95
C GLU A 414 -7.84 32.03 -5.82
N ALA A 415 -7.13 32.64 -6.77
CA ALA A 415 -6.91 34.08 -6.79
C ALA A 415 -8.20 34.91 -7.01
N ALA A 416 -9.18 34.35 -7.73
CA ALA A 416 -10.49 34.98 -7.90
C ALA A 416 -11.33 34.85 -6.62
N VAL A 417 -11.28 33.70 -5.94
CA VAL A 417 -11.99 33.48 -4.68
C VAL A 417 -11.54 34.47 -3.59
N SER A 418 -10.24 34.77 -3.48
CA SER A 418 -9.70 35.71 -2.48
C SER A 418 -10.29 37.12 -2.55
N ARG A 419 -11.04 37.46 -3.61
CA ARG A 419 -11.67 38.77 -3.82
C ARG A 419 -13.16 38.78 -3.46
N THR A 420 -13.70 37.65 -3.03
CA THR A 420 -15.13 37.43 -2.75
C THR A 420 -15.29 36.72 -1.41
N ALA A 421 -16.46 36.84 -0.77
CA ALA A 421 -16.78 35.97 0.37
C ALA A 421 -17.14 34.57 -0.18
N PRO A 422 -16.34 33.52 0.08
CA PRO A 422 -16.56 32.22 -0.53
C PRO A 422 -17.79 31.52 0.06
N SER A 423 -18.57 30.86 -0.80
CA SER A 423 -19.59 29.89 -0.39
C SER A 423 -18.92 28.66 0.25
N ALA A 424 -19.67 27.86 1.02
CA ALA A 424 -19.16 26.59 1.56
C ALA A 424 -18.70 25.63 0.44
N GLU A 425 -19.39 25.64 -0.70
CA GLU A 425 -19.01 24.85 -1.88
C GLU A 425 -17.72 25.38 -2.53
N THR A 426 -17.54 26.71 -2.60
CA THR A 426 -16.29 27.33 -3.06
C THR A 426 -15.13 26.99 -2.13
N MET A 427 -15.33 26.97 -0.81
CA MET A 427 -14.31 26.53 0.15
C MET A 427 -13.91 25.06 -0.08
N ARG A 428 -14.90 24.18 -0.30
CA ARG A 428 -14.63 22.79 -0.65
C ARG A 428 -13.86 22.65 -1.96
N ALA A 429 -14.16 23.48 -2.96
CA ALA A 429 -13.42 23.51 -4.23
C ALA A 429 -11.96 24.01 -4.06
N ILE A 430 -11.67 24.90 -3.10
CA ILE A 430 -10.30 25.30 -2.76
C ILE A 430 -9.51 24.11 -2.19
N GLU A 431 -10.10 23.36 -1.25
CA GLU A 431 -9.45 22.16 -0.68
C GLU A 431 -9.12 21.15 -1.77
N ILE A 432 -10.09 20.85 -2.65
CA ILE A 432 -9.91 19.95 -3.80
C ILE A 432 -8.83 20.49 -4.75
N SER A 433 -8.84 21.80 -5.03
CA SER A 433 -7.84 22.46 -5.88
C SER A 433 -6.42 22.26 -5.35
N MET A 434 -6.21 22.51 -4.06
CA MET A 434 -4.92 22.30 -3.39
C MET A 434 -4.48 20.84 -3.49
N ALA A 435 -5.39 19.91 -3.22
CA ALA A 435 -5.12 18.48 -3.29
C ALA A 435 -4.73 18.02 -4.71
N ILE A 436 -5.41 18.52 -5.76
CA ILE A 436 -5.08 18.20 -7.16
C ILE A 436 -3.70 18.72 -7.55
N ARG A 437 -3.34 19.94 -7.12
CA ARG A 437 -2.01 20.51 -7.39
C ARG A 437 -0.93 19.70 -6.70
N ASN A 438 -1.15 19.32 -5.44
CA ASN A 438 -0.17 18.61 -4.62
C ASN A 438 -0.15 17.09 -4.86
N LEU A 439 -1.06 16.57 -5.69
CA LEU A 439 -1.24 15.14 -5.91
C LEU A 439 -1.50 14.38 -4.60
N ASP A 440 -2.37 14.94 -3.76
CA ASP A 440 -2.70 14.40 -2.44
C ASP A 440 -3.31 12.98 -2.54
N SER A 441 -2.83 12.06 -1.72
CA SER A 441 -3.28 10.68 -1.70
C SER A 441 -4.71 10.49 -1.21
N ASP A 442 -5.22 11.41 -0.40
CA ASP A 442 -6.57 11.32 0.18
C ASP A 442 -7.64 11.72 -0.84
N VAL A 443 -7.26 12.51 -1.84
CA VAL A 443 -8.14 12.95 -2.95
C VAL A 443 -7.87 12.17 -4.23
N ILE A 444 -6.61 11.75 -4.44
CA ILE A 444 -6.20 10.93 -5.58
C ILE A 444 -5.74 9.57 -5.03
N PRO A 445 -6.68 8.62 -4.86
CA PRO A 445 -6.35 7.35 -4.25
C PRO A 445 -5.48 6.51 -5.19
N THR A 446 -4.59 5.70 -4.61
CA THR A 446 -3.65 4.84 -5.35
C THR A 446 -4.36 3.87 -6.30
N ARG A 447 -5.60 3.47 -6.01
CA ARG A 447 -6.44 2.64 -6.89
C ARG A 447 -6.72 3.25 -8.27
N TRP A 448 -6.53 4.57 -8.45
CA TRP A 448 -6.61 5.22 -9.77
C TRP A 448 -5.30 5.13 -10.56
N CYS A 449 -4.21 4.66 -9.96
CA CYS A 449 -2.88 4.60 -10.58
C CYS A 449 -2.66 3.25 -11.29
N THR A 450 -3.57 2.92 -12.20
CA THR A 450 -3.60 1.67 -12.97
C THR A 450 -3.84 1.97 -14.46
N HIS A 451 -3.57 0.99 -15.33
CA HIS A 451 -3.69 1.13 -16.79
C HIS A 451 -5.14 1.10 -17.27
#